data_AF-A0A8H6WWS7-F1
#
_entry.id   AF-A0A8H6WWS7-F1
#
_cell.length_a   1.000
_cell.length_b   1.000
_cell.length_c   1.000
_cell.angle_alpha   90.00
_cell.angle_beta   90.00
_cell.angle_gamma   90.00
#
_symmetry.space_group_name_H-M   'P 1'
#
loop_
_entity.id
_entity.type
_entity.pdbx_description
1 polymer ?
#
loop_
_entity_poly.entity_id
_entity_poly.type
_entity_poly.pdbx_seq_one_letter_code
_entity_poly.pdbx_strand_id
1 'polypeptide(L)'
;MAWLCNGKTNAEFIRNLMQIRLFKRSNKESLLRVEKAMKAVDRAHYVLAEDTTDAYVNWPLVIGHGAVISPPCMHAYAADHLIPFLRPGARVLDIGSGSGYLTAVLHHLVSTYRAKATTMDPWKVVGTENKPKVIKWSLDLLKEDTAGKQTRRAVENKDIKVYPADGRLDLEDRRTPIKPGKIVGIEHVPELVDWSLENFKKDKRTRRAVERKDIEIHVGDGRLGYPLEGPYDAIHVGAGASRIPKPLIEQLASPGRMFIPVGTLRNNLTIYHIDKDMQDRVTKTCIMAGVHYVPLSDRSNQQPFWIPTPRDLRFISWLRGEDNAI
;
A
#
# COMPACT_ATOMS: atom_id res chain seq x y z
N MET A 1 23.97 17.93 6.69
CA MET A 1 22.80 18.64 6.13
C MET A 1 21.82 17.60 5.60
N ALA A 2 20.63 17.47 6.21
CA ALA A 2 19.57 16.62 5.67
C ALA A 2 18.97 17.35 4.48
N TRP A 3 19.55 17.15 3.31
CA TRP A 3 18.99 17.63 2.06
C TRP A 3 17.63 16.99 1.88
N LEU A 4 16.58 17.82 1.84
CA LEU A 4 15.25 17.44 1.42
C LEU A 4 15.40 16.66 0.11
N CYS A 5 14.92 15.41 0.07
CA CYS A 5 15.01 14.54 -1.10
C CYS A 5 14.12 15.09 -2.22
N ASN A 6 14.50 16.21 -2.82
CA ASN A 6 13.70 16.95 -3.79
C ASN A 6 14.09 16.55 -5.22
N GLY A 7 13.25 16.89 -6.19
CA GLY A 7 13.57 16.73 -7.61
C GLY A 7 12.85 17.78 -8.45
N LYS A 8 13.32 18.04 -9.68
CA LYS A 8 12.64 18.94 -10.63
C LYS A 8 11.48 18.26 -11.35
N THR A 9 11.46 16.93 -11.33
CA THR A 9 10.44 16.09 -11.95
C THR A 9 10.02 14.99 -10.98
N ASN A 10 8.81 14.45 -11.13
CA ASN A 10 8.34 13.31 -10.33
C ASN A 10 9.35 12.12 -10.41
N ALA A 11 9.88 11.82 -11.59
CA ALA A 11 10.79 10.69 -11.77
C ALA A 11 12.14 10.86 -11.06
N GLU A 12 12.71 12.07 -11.05
CA GLU A 12 13.92 12.39 -10.29
C GLU A 12 13.65 12.37 -8.80
N PHE A 13 12.56 13.01 -8.38
CA PHE A 13 12.14 13.08 -6.99
C PHE A 13 11.97 11.69 -6.38
N ILE A 14 11.23 10.79 -7.06
CA ILE A 14 11.01 9.43 -6.57
C ILE A 14 12.32 8.62 -6.52
N ARG A 15 13.26 8.81 -7.46
CA ARG A 15 14.59 8.16 -7.38
C ARG A 15 15.35 8.60 -6.13
N ASN A 16 15.33 9.90 -5.82
CA ASN A 16 16.00 10.44 -4.63
C ASN A 16 15.31 9.94 -3.35
N LEU A 17 13.97 9.88 -3.36
CA LEU A 17 13.16 9.38 -2.25
C LEU A 17 13.50 7.93 -1.89
N MET A 18 13.68 7.04 -2.87
CA MET A 18 13.96 5.62 -2.60
C MET A 18 15.35 5.37 -1.98
N GLN A 19 16.25 6.36 -1.96
CA GLN A 19 17.58 6.24 -1.39
C GLN A 19 17.64 6.58 0.12
N ILE A 20 16.53 7.04 0.71
CA ILE A 20 16.51 7.42 2.13
C ILE A 20 16.64 6.22 3.05
N ARG A 21 17.13 6.47 4.28
CA ARG A 21 17.38 5.43 5.28
C ARG A 21 16.14 4.63 5.67
N LEU A 22 14.96 5.22 5.55
CA LEU A 22 13.68 4.60 5.93
C LEU A 22 13.46 3.24 5.25
N PHE A 23 13.97 3.07 4.01
CA PHE A 23 13.76 1.88 3.19
C PHE A 23 14.89 0.85 3.30
N LYS A 24 15.88 1.06 4.18
CA LYS A 24 17.06 0.16 4.27
C LYS A 24 16.75 -1.27 4.65
N ARG A 25 15.61 -1.52 5.31
CA ARG A 25 15.18 -2.86 5.75
C ARG A 25 14.25 -3.55 4.74
N SER A 26 13.80 -2.83 3.73
CA SER A 26 12.84 -3.34 2.74
C SER A 26 13.54 -4.20 1.69
N ASN A 27 12.81 -5.19 1.16
CA ASN A 27 13.30 -5.99 0.05
C ASN A 27 13.43 -5.11 -1.21
N LYS A 28 14.55 -5.23 -1.93
CA LYS A 28 14.82 -4.51 -3.19
C LYS A 28 13.70 -4.66 -4.22
N GLU A 29 13.09 -5.84 -4.33
CA GLU A 29 12.00 -6.09 -5.27
C GLU A 29 10.73 -5.31 -4.87
N SER A 30 10.36 -5.32 -3.58
CA SER A 30 9.24 -4.54 -3.03
C SER A 30 9.44 -3.05 -3.30
N LEU A 31 10.64 -2.52 -2.99
CA LEU A 31 10.96 -1.12 -3.22
C LEU A 31 10.89 -0.75 -4.70
N LEU A 32 11.37 -1.62 -5.61
CA LEU A 32 11.28 -1.36 -7.03
C LEU A 32 9.82 -1.30 -7.52
N ARG A 33 8.92 -2.12 -6.94
CA ARG A 33 7.48 -2.07 -7.23
C ARG A 33 6.88 -0.74 -6.77
N VAL A 34 7.19 -0.29 -5.55
CA VAL A 34 6.75 1.00 -5.00
C VAL A 34 7.29 2.16 -5.84
N GLU A 35 8.59 2.16 -6.14
CA GLU A 35 9.25 3.17 -6.98
C GLU A 35 8.56 3.30 -8.34
N LYS A 36 8.30 2.17 -9.00
CA LYS A 36 7.63 2.15 -10.30
C LYS A 36 6.19 2.68 -10.21
N ALA A 37 5.46 2.33 -9.16
CA ALA A 37 4.10 2.82 -8.96
C ALA A 37 4.08 4.34 -8.74
N MET A 38 4.92 4.85 -7.83
CA MET A 38 4.99 6.29 -7.53
C MET A 38 5.52 7.12 -8.69
N LYS A 39 6.48 6.61 -9.49
CA LYS A 39 6.91 7.30 -10.74
C LYS A 39 5.78 7.46 -11.74
N ALA A 40 4.84 6.51 -11.76
CA ALA A 40 3.73 6.50 -12.69
C ALA A 40 2.51 7.31 -12.22
N VAL A 41 2.55 7.85 -11.00
CA VAL A 41 1.52 8.74 -10.44
C VAL A 41 2.17 10.08 -10.13
N ASP A 42 1.96 11.06 -11.01
CA ASP A 42 2.55 12.38 -10.84
C ASP A 42 1.88 13.13 -9.68
N ARG A 43 2.66 13.41 -8.62
CA ARG A 43 2.18 14.10 -7.43
C ARG A 43 1.66 15.52 -7.72
N ALA A 44 2.14 16.19 -8.77
CA ALA A 44 1.66 17.51 -9.17
C ALA A 44 0.16 17.53 -9.53
N HIS A 45 -0.42 16.38 -9.87
CA HIS A 45 -1.86 16.28 -10.13
C HIS A 45 -2.72 16.31 -8.85
N TYR A 46 -2.12 16.07 -7.68
CA TYR A 46 -2.82 15.80 -6.40
C TYR A 46 -2.53 16.85 -5.32
N VAL A 47 -1.99 18.00 -5.71
CA VAL A 47 -1.75 19.18 -4.87
C VAL A 47 -2.60 20.34 -5.38
N LEU A 48 -2.78 21.37 -4.55
CA LEU A 48 -3.45 22.61 -4.99
C LEU A 48 -2.65 23.27 -6.12
N ALA A 49 -3.34 24.06 -6.96
CA ALA A 49 -2.73 24.64 -8.16
C ALA A 49 -1.54 25.56 -7.82
N GLU A 50 -1.69 26.32 -6.74
CA GLU A 50 -0.68 27.19 -6.13
C GLU A 50 0.55 26.45 -5.60
N ASP A 51 0.41 25.16 -5.24
CA ASP A 51 1.48 24.36 -4.64
C ASP A 51 2.18 23.45 -5.66
N THR A 52 1.92 23.62 -6.95
CA THR A 52 2.48 22.76 -8.01
C THR A 52 4.00 22.81 -8.09
N THR A 53 4.63 23.94 -7.72
CA THR A 53 6.09 24.08 -7.62
C THR A 53 6.69 23.27 -6.48
N ASP A 54 5.91 23.02 -5.43
CA ASP A 54 6.32 22.27 -4.24
C ASP A 54 5.87 20.80 -4.29
N ALA A 55 5.23 20.37 -5.39
CA ALA A 55 4.75 19.00 -5.55
C ALA A 55 5.84 17.93 -5.37
N TYR A 56 7.11 18.28 -5.61
CA TYR A 56 8.27 17.38 -5.56
C TYR A 56 9.21 17.67 -4.39
N VAL A 57 8.65 18.21 -3.30
CA VAL A 57 9.35 18.25 -2.02
C VAL A 57 8.89 17.12 -1.11
N ASN A 58 9.79 16.57 -0.30
CA ASN A 58 9.43 15.55 0.68
C ASN A 58 8.78 16.18 1.93
N TRP A 59 7.64 16.86 1.75
CA TRP A 59 6.95 17.65 2.76
C TRP A 59 5.42 17.46 2.64
N PRO A 60 4.62 17.55 3.73
CA PRO A 60 3.17 17.58 3.60
C PRO A 60 2.69 18.92 3.04
N LEU A 61 1.66 18.92 2.20
CA LEU A 61 1.07 20.14 1.62
C LEU A 61 -0.41 20.24 1.98
N VAL A 62 -0.92 21.46 2.16
CA VAL A 62 -2.34 21.69 2.47
C VAL A 62 -3.19 21.34 1.26
N ILE A 63 -4.35 20.73 1.49
CA ILE A 63 -5.33 20.42 0.43
C ILE A 63 -6.72 21.00 0.71
N GLY A 64 -6.81 21.93 1.65
CA GLY A 64 -8.07 22.50 2.12
C GLY A 64 -8.73 21.68 3.22
N HIS A 65 -9.83 22.20 3.77
CA HIS A 65 -10.68 21.52 4.76
C HIS A 65 -9.95 21.00 6.02
N GLY A 66 -8.81 21.60 6.36
CA GLY A 66 -7.96 21.17 7.46
C GLY A 66 -7.21 19.85 7.22
N ALA A 67 -7.21 19.35 5.99
CA ALA A 67 -6.46 18.18 5.56
C ALA A 67 -5.13 18.56 4.88
N VAL A 68 -4.22 17.58 4.83
CA VAL A 68 -2.96 17.67 4.10
C VAL A 68 -2.76 16.42 3.26
N ILE A 69 -2.11 16.56 2.11
CA ILE A 69 -1.50 15.43 1.42
C ILE A 69 -0.20 15.05 2.16
N SER A 70 -0.08 13.80 2.59
CA SER A 70 1.07 13.34 3.38
C SER A 70 2.40 13.51 2.64
N PRO A 71 3.54 13.57 3.36
CA PRO A 71 4.85 13.60 2.73
C PRO A 71 5.03 12.35 1.84
N PRO A 72 5.65 12.47 0.66
CA PRO A 72 5.88 11.33 -0.23
C PRO A 72 6.60 10.14 0.41
N CYS A 73 7.52 10.36 1.36
CA CYS A 73 8.13 9.26 2.11
C CYS A 73 7.11 8.41 2.87
N MET A 74 6.03 9.01 3.38
CA MET A 74 4.98 8.27 4.09
C MET A 74 4.09 7.47 3.16
N HIS A 75 3.80 7.99 1.95
CA HIS A 75 3.13 7.20 0.93
C HIS A 75 3.95 5.99 0.51
N ALA A 76 5.25 6.19 0.27
CA ALA A 76 6.18 5.10 -0.05
C ALA A 76 6.26 4.08 1.10
N TYR A 77 6.34 4.55 2.35
CA TYR A 77 6.41 3.72 3.54
C TYR A 77 5.15 2.88 3.76
N ALA A 78 3.96 3.49 3.67
CA ALA A 78 2.70 2.77 3.76
C ALA A 78 2.57 1.73 2.63
N ALA A 79 2.89 2.10 1.39
CA ALA A 79 2.85 1.19 0.25
C ALA A 79 3.79 0.00 0.45
N ASP A 80 5.06 0.23 0.81
CA ASP A 80 6.06 -0.81 1.05
C ASP A 80 5.64 -1.82 2.14
N HIS A 81 5.07 -1.32 3.23
CA HIS A 81 4.59 -2.14 4.33
C HIS A 81 3.36 -3.00 3.98
N LEU A 82 2.59 -2.59 2.97
CA LEU A 82 1.44 -3.31 2.44
C LEU A 82 1.77 -4.20 1.24
N ILE A 83 2.96 -4.07 0.62
CA ILE A 83 3.37 -4.82 -0.59
C ILE A 83 3.03 -6.33 -0.56
N PRO A 84 3.23 -7.06 0.55
CA PRO A 84 2.92 -8.49 0.60
C PRO A 84 1.46 -8.83 0.26
N PHE A 85 0.54 -7.88 0.43
CA PHE A 85 -0.90 -8.02 0.18
C PHE A 85 -1.38 -7.24 -1.06
N LEU A 86 -0.53 -6.37 -1.61
CA LEU A 86 -0.82 -5.60 -2.83
C LEU A 86 -0.43 -6.40 -4.07
N ARG A 87 -1.11 -7.51 -4.34
CA ARG A 87 -0.92 -8.33 -5.55
C ARG A 87 -1.86 -7.91 -6.68
N PRO A 88 -1.57 -8.24 -7.94
CA PRO A 88 -2.52 -8.03 -9.01
C PRO A 88 -3.87 -8.73 -8.72
N GLY A 89 -4.97 -7.97 -8.81
CA GLY A 89 -6.32 -8.46 -8.46
C GLY A 89 -6.71 -8.31 -6.99
N ALA A 90 -5.83 -7.79 -6.14
CA ALA A 90 -6.14 -7.51 -4.73
C ALA A 90 -7.21 -6.42 -4.59
N ARG A 91 -7.97 -6.52 -3.49
CA ARG A 91 -8.91 -5.50 -3.02
C ARG A 91 -8.28 -4.70 -1.90
N VAL A 92 -8.31 -3.38 -2.02
CA VAL A 92 -7.68 -2.48 -1.05
C VAL A 92 -8.65 -1.40 -0.62
N LEU A 93 -8.66 -1.10 0.68
CA LEU A 93 -9.41 0.01 1.27
C LEU A 93 -8.44 1.10 1.70
N ASP A 94 -8.70 2.34 1.28
CA ASP A 94 -7.92 3.53 1.63
C ASP A 94 -8.78 4.50 2.46
N ILE A 95 -8.59 4.50 3.78
CA ILE A 95 -9.34 5.33 4.72
C ILE A 95 -8.68 6.70 4.88
N GLY A 96 -9.45 7.78 4.65
CA GLY A 96 -8.93 9.14 4.59
C GLY A 96 -8.17 9.36 3.27
N SER A 97 -8.80 9.05 2.15
CA SER A 97 -8.15 9.08 0.83
C SER A 97 -7.71 10.48 0.40
N GLY A 98 -8.28 11.55 0.98
CA GLY A 98 -7.84 12.93 0.80
C GLY A 98 -7.74 13.32 -0.68
N SER A 99 -6.55 13.71 -1.13
CA SER A 99 -6.33 14.10 -2.53
C SER A 99 -6.51 12.95 -3.54
N GLY A 100 -6.50 11.70 -3.09
CA GLY A 100 -6.51 10.49 -3.92
C GLY A 100 -5.13 9.98 -4.34
N TYR A 101 -4.03 10.65 -3.94
CA TYR A 101 -2.69 10.29 -4.40
C TYR A 101 -2.30 8.85 -4.06
N LEU A 102 -2.43 8.44 -2.79
CA LEU A 102 -2.06 7.09 -2.38
C LEU A 102 -3.01 6.05 -2.99
N THR A 103 -4.31 6.35 -3.10
CA THR A 103 -5.27 5.52 -3.82
C THR A 103 -4.81 5.20 -5.24
N ALA A 104 -4.34 6.20 -6.01
CA ALA A 104 -3.77 5.98 -7.35
C ALA A 104 -2.50 5.13 -7.31
N VAL A 105 -1.60 5.37 -6.36
CA VAL A 105 -0.36 4.58 -6.20
C VAL A 105 -0.68 3.12 -5.88
N LEU A 106 -1.61 2.86 -4.96
CA LEU A 106 -2.07 1.51 -4.60
C LEU A 106 -2.72 0.81 -5.80
N HIS A 107 -3.54 1.52 -6.59
CA HIS A 107 -4.09 0.97 -7.83
C HIS A 107 -2.98 0.53 -8.80
N HIS A 108 -1.88 1.28 -8.93
CA HIS A 108 -0.74 0.87 -9.76
C HIS A 108 -0.04 -0.40 -9.25
N LEU A 109 -0.11 -0.70 -7.95
CA LEU A 109 0.48 -1.88 -7.33
C LEU A 109 -0.39 -3.14 -7.48
N VAL A 110 -1.72 -2.98 -7.54
CA VAL A 110 -2.69 -4.10 -7.65
C VAL A 110 -3.29 -4.27 -9.05
N SER A 111 -2.99 -3.37 -9.98
CA SER A 111 -3.44 -3.51 -11.36
C SER A 111 -2.51 -4.43 -12.14
N THR A 112 -3.09 -5.46 -12.78
CA THR A 112 -2.39 -6.24 -13.80
C THR A 112 -2.17 -5.36 -15.02
N TYR A 113 -0.96 -4.87 -15.23
CA TYR A 113 -0.58 -4.51 -16.59
C TYR A 113 -0.20 -5.80 -17.30
N ARG A 114 -0.80 -6.07 -18.47
CA ARG A 114 -0.32 -7.05 -19.45
C ARG A 114 1.10 -6.64 -19.90
N ALA A 115 2.11 -6.82 -19.05
CA ALA A 115 3.41 -7.24 -19.52
C ALA A 115 3.20 -8.66 -20.09
N LYS A 116 3.85 -8.99 -21.22
CA LYS A 116 3.84 -10.34 -21.79
C LYS A 116 3.90 -11.36 -20.64
N ALA A 117 2.84 -12.15 -20.50
CA ALA A 117 2.60 -12.98 -19.33
C ALA A 117 3.76 -13.94 -19.06
N THR A 118 4.53 -13.63 -18.02
CA THR A 118 5.27 -14.58 -17.21
C THR A 118 4.92 -14.25 -15.77
N THR A 119 3.66 -14.46 -15.37
CA THR A 119 3.21 -14.19 -14.00
C THR A 119 2.91 -15.50 -13.31
N MET A 120 3.69 -15.77 -12.26
CA MET A 120 3.45 -16.79 -11.25
C MET A 120 2.28 -16.38 -10.33
N ASP A 121 1.50 -17.36 -9.89
CA ASP A 121 0.42 -17.18 -8.92
C ASP A 121 0.93 -16.77 -7.53
N PRO A 122 0.23 -15.88 -6.83
CA PRO A 122 0.71 -15.22 -5.61
C PRO A 122 0.69 -16.05 -4.32
N TRP A 123 0.34 -17.35 -4.40
CA TRP A 123 0.33 -18.27 -3.25
C TRP A 123 1.17 -19.53 -3.45
N LYS A 124 1.92 -19.63 -4.55
CA LYS A 124 2.65 -20.86 -4.88
C LYS A 124 4.11 -20.75 -4.47
N VAL A 125 4.59 -21.71 -3.67
CA VAL A 125 6.03 -21.93 -3.50
C VAL A 125 6.55 -22.46 -4.83
N VAL A 126 7.46 -21.70 -5.45
CA VAL A 126 8.05 -22.07 -6.73
C VAL A 126 9.53 -22.37 -6.54
N GLY A 127 9.88 -23.64 -6.76
CA GLY A 127 11.26 -24.06 -6.99
C GLY A 127 11.57 -24.00 -8.49
N THR A 128 12.78 -23.56 -8.85
CA THR A 128 13.30 -23.59 -10.21
C THR A 128 14.41 -24.62 -10.31
N GLU A 129 14.30 -25.57 -11.22
CA GLU A 129 15.32 -26.60 -11.47
C GLU A 129 15.35 -26.94 -12.96
N ASN A 130 16.52 -27.28 -13.50
CA ASN A 130 16.72 -27.54 -14.93
C ASN A 130 16.86 -29.03 -15.27
N LYS A 131 17.04 -29.90 -14.26
CA LYS A 131 17.16 -31.35 -14.46
C LYS A 131 15.82 -32.05 -14.19
N PRO A 132 15.15 -32.64 -15.20
CA PRO A 132 13.85 -33.31 -15.00
C PRO A 132 13.84 -34.39 -13.92
N LYS A 133 14.96 -35.12 -13.75
CA LYS A 133 15.12 -36.13 -12.69
C LYS A 133 15.13 -35.50 -11.29
N VAL A 134 15.72 -34.31 -11.14
CA VAL A 134 15.78 -33.59 -9.86
C VAL A 134 14.44 -32.95 -9.53
N ILE A 135 13.72 -32.41 -10.53
CA ILE A 135 12.33 -31.94 -10.36
C ILE A 135 11.45 -33.06 -9.81
N LYS A 136 11.48 -34.23 -10.47
CA LYS A 136 10.70 -35.39 -10.06
C LYS A 136 11.08 -35.84 -8.65
N TRP A 137 12.38 -35.98 -8.37
CA TRP A 137 12.87 -36.38 -7.05
C TRP A 137 12.48 -35.41 -5.93
N SER A 138 12.57 -34.11 -6.16
CA SER A 138 12.14 -33.08 -5.19
C SER A 138 10.64 -33.12 -4.93
N LEU A 139 9.83 -33.32 -5.97
CA LEU A 139 8.37 -33.48 -5.82
C LEU A 139 8.01 -34.77 -5.07
N ASP A 140 8.73 -35.85 -5.33
CA ASP A 140 8.51 -37.13 -4.66
C ASP A 140 8.94 -37.04 -3.18
N LEU A 141 10.07 -36.37 -2.88
CA LEU A 141 10.49 -36.03 -1.50
C LEU A 141 9.45 -35.20 -0.74
N LEU A 142 8.88 -34.17 -1.37
CA LEU A 142 7.84 -33.33 -0.74
C LEU A 142 6.55 -34.11 -0.47
N LYS A 143 6.26 -35.14 -1.26
CA LYS A 143 5.15 -36.07 -1.00
C LYS A 143 5.50 -37.07 0.08
N GLU A 144 6.74 -37.54 0.12
CA GLU A 144 7.24 -38.51 1.10
C GLU A 144 7.53 -37.90 2.47
N ASP A 145 7.58 -36.57 2.59
CA ASP A 145 7.73 -35.88 3.88
C ASP A 145 6.68 -36.38 4.89
N THR A 146 7.18 -37.06 5.92
CA THR A 146 6.39 -37.66 7.02
C THR A 146 6.25 -36.71 8.20
N ALA A 147 7.00 -35.60 8.24
CA ALA A 147 6.96 -34.60 9.31
C ALA A 147 5.93 -33.49 9.04
N GLY A 148 5.59 -33.19 7.77
CA GLY A 148 4.70 -32.09 7.39
C GLY A 148 3.39 -32.53 6.74
N LYS A 149 2.33 -32.82 7.52
CA LYS A 149 0.96 -33.02 6.98
C LYS A 149 0.46 -31.85 6.12
N GLN A 150 0.98 -30.64 6.35
CA GLN A 150 0.65 -29.43 5.61
C GLN A 150 1.34 -29.38 4.24
N THR A 151 2.62 -29.78 4.16
CA THR A 151 3.40 -29.81 2.91
C THR A 151 2.81 -30.80 1.90
N ARG A 152 2.46 -32.01 2.36
CA ARG A 152 1.84 -33.03 1.52
C ARG A 152 0.49 -32.56 0.95
N ARG A 153 -0.37 -31.96 1.78
CA ARG A 153 -1.64 -31.38 1.33
C ARG A 153 -1.46 -30.26 0.32
N ALA A 154 -0.46 -29.40 0.49
CA ALA A 154 -0.15 -28.33 -0.45
C ALA A 154 0.32 -28.87 -1.82
N VAL A 155 1.08 -29.97 -1.85
CA VAL A 155 1.44 -30.64 -3.10
C VAL A 155 0.22 -31.29 -3.76
N GLU A 156 -0.59 -32.02 -2.99
CA GLU A 156 -1.79 -32.72 -3.49
C GLU A 156 -2.85 -31.73 -4.04
N ASN A 157 -3.03 -30.59 -3.37
CA ASN A 157 -3.95 -29.53 -3.78
C ASN A 157 -3.43 -28.67 -4.95
N LYS A 158 -2.22 -28.94 -5.46
CA LYS A 158 -1.52 -28.15 -6.50
C LYS A 158 -1.16 -26.71 -6.07
N ASP A 159 -1.00 -26.49 -4.77
CA ASP A 159 -0.51 -25.23 -4.20
C ASP A 159 1.02 -25.09 -4.35
N ILE A 160 1.72 -26.18 -4.65
CA ILE A 160 3.16 -26.21 -4.97
C ILE A 160 3.33 -26.70 -6.43
N LYS A 161 3.90 -25.84 -7.29
CA LYS A 161 4.27 -26.18 -8.67
C LYS A 161 5.77 -25.90 -8.87
N VAL A 162 6.51 -26.87 -9.41
CA VAL A 162 7.92 -26.74 -9.79
C VAL A 162 7.98 -26.50 -11.29
N TYR A 163 8.67 -25.44 -11.72
CA TYR A 163 8.81 -25.10 -13.12
C TYR A 163 10.25 -25.34 -13.61
N PRO A 164 10.44 -25.70 -14.89
CA PRO A 164 11.77 -25.68 -15.50
C PRO A 164 12.33 -24.25 -15.47
N ALA A 165 13.62 -24.09 -15.16
CA ALA A 165 14.22 -22.76 -14.99
C ALA A 165 14.36 -21.98 -16.32
N ASP A 166 14.00 -22.59 -17.45
CA ASP A 166 13.88 -21.92 -18.75
C ASP A 166 12.58 -21.09 -18.92
N GLY A 167 11.71 -21.09 -17.91
CA GLY A 167 10.54 -20.20 -17.82
C GLY A 167 9.39 -20.57 -18.75
N ARG A 168 9.41 -21.76 -19.37
CA ARG A 168 8.30 -22.24 -20.21
C ARG A 168 7.18 -22.80 -19.32
N LEU A 169 6.20 -21.95 -19.02
CA LEU A 169 4.93 -22.36 -18.43
C LEU A 169 4.13 -23.19 -19.45
N ASP A 170 3.54 -24.30 -19.01
CA ASP A 170 2.55 -25.05 -19.78
C ASP A 170 1.44 -24.11 -20.27
N LEU A 171 1.17 -24.17 -21.57
CA LEU A 171 0.32 -23.23 -22.31
C LEU A 171 -1.16 -23.23 -21.87
N GLU A 172 -1.56 -24.15 -20.98
CA GLU A 172 -2.95 -24.34 -20.56
C GLU A 172 -3.40 -23.42 -19.41
N ASP A 173 -2.49 -22.83 -18.61
CA ASP A 173 -2.83 -21.96 -17.47
C ASP A 173 -3.14 -20.48 -17.87
N ARG A 174 -3.22 -20.20 -19.18
CA ARG A 174 -3.41 -18.84 -19.74
C ARG A 174 -4.86 -18.34 -19.79
N ARG A 175 -5.83 -19.12 -19.28
CA ARG A 175 -7.26 -18.89 -19.55
C ARG A 175 -8.08 -18.25 -18.43
N THR A 176 -7.55 -18.09 -17.22
CA THR A 176 -8.30 -17.40 -16.16
C THR A 176 -7.97 -15.89 -16.22
N PRO A 177 -8.93 -15.01 -16.58
CA PRO A 177 -8.68 -13.58 -16.53
C PRO A 177 -8.42 -13.21 -15.07
N ILE A 178 -7.22 -12.72 -14.76
CA ILE A 178 -6.98 -12.10 -13.46
C ILE A 178 -7.93 -10.91 -13.38
N LYS A 179 -8.85 -10.93 -12.40
CA LYS A 179 -9.74 -9.80 -12.16
C LYS A 179 -8.87 -8.56 -11.91
N PRO A 180 -9.22 -7.38 -12.47
CA PRO A 180 -8.49 -6.17 -12.16
C PRO A 180 -8.56 -5.92 -10.65
N GLY A 181 -7.44 -5.52 -10.05
CA GLY A 181 -7.43 -5.12 -8.65
C GLY A 181 -8.33 -3.91 -8.45
N LYS A 182 -8.94 -3.81 -7.27
CA LYS A 182 -9.91 -2.77 -6.94
C LYS A 182 -9.46 -1.99 -5.71
N ILE A 183 -9.49 -0.67 -5.80
CA ILE A 183 -9.25 0.22 -4.67
C ILE A 183 -10.53 0.98 -4.35
N VAL A 184 -10.92 0.98 -3.08
CA VAL A 184 -12.02 1.79 -2.55
C VAL A 184 -11.42 2.81 -1.58
N GLY A 185 -11.62 4.09 -1.84
CA GLY A 185 -11.28 5.18 -0.91
C GLY A 185 -12.51 5.66 -0.14
N ILE A 186 -12.33 5.99 1.14
CA ILE A 186 -13.35 6.62 1.97
C ILE A 186 -12.82 7.94 2.48
N GLU A 187 -13.60 9.00 2.28
CA GLU A 187 -13.26 10.37 2.67
C GLU A 187 -14.52 11.03 3.22
N HIS A 188 -14.44 11.69 4.38
CA HIS A 188 -15.63 12.28 5.02
C HIS A 188 -15.92 13.72 4.57
N VAL A 189 -15.00 14.34 3.81
CA VAL A 189 -15.19 15.66 3.19
C VAL A 189 -15.60 15.48 1.72
N PRO A 190 -16.88 15.75 1.35
CA PRO A 190 -17.37 15.64 -0.03
C PRO A 190 -16.54 16.42 -1.04
N GLU A 191 -16.08 17.61 -0.68
CA GLU A 191 -15.28 18.47 -1.55
C GLU A 191 -13.93 17.82 -1.90
N LEU A 192 -13.34 17.07 -0.96
CA LEU A 192 -12.12 16.29 -1.22
C LEU A 192 -12.40 15.05 -2.06
N VAL A 193 -13.57 14.42 -1.92
CA VAL A 193 -14.01 13.34 -2.82
C VAL A 193 -14.09 13.84 -4.25
N ASP A 194 -14.85 14.92 -4.49
CA ASP A 194 -14.99 15.50 -5.82
C ASP A 194 -13.64 15.91 -6.40
N TRP A 195 -12.81 16.57 -5.59
CA TRP A 195 -11.47 16.99 -6.00
C TRP A 195 -10.54 15.81 -6.33
N SER A 196 -10.59 14.71 -5.56
CA SER A 196 -9.82 13.51 -5.85
C SER A 196 -10.22 12.87 -7.18
N LEU A 197 -11.52 12.85 -7.50
CA LEU A 197 -12.04 12.35 -8.77
C LEU A 197 -11.56 13.21 -9.95
N GLU A 198 -11.50 14.54 -9.79
CA GLU A 198 -10.89 15.43 -10.78
C GLU A 198 -9.38 15.20 -10.92
N ASN A 199 -8.67 14.94 -9.82
CA ASN A 199 -7.24 14.65 -9.85
C ASN A 199 -6.93 13.36 -10.65
N PHE A 200 -7.72 12.30 -10.51
CA PHE A 200 -7.57 11.09 -11.32
C PHE A 200 -7.79 11.33 -12.81
N LYS A 201 -8.61 12.30 -13.21
CA LYS A 201 -8.85 12.60 -14.64
C LYS A 201 -7.62 13.18 -15.33
N LYS A 202 -6.68 13.77 -14.58
CA LYS A 202 -5.45 14.40 -15.09
C LYS A 202 -4.44 13.38 -15.63
N ASP A 203 -4.53 12.10 -15.25
CA ASP A 203 -3.72 11.01 -15.82
C ASP A 203 -4.60 9.98 -16.56
N LYS A 204 -4.15 9.53 -17.73
CA LYS A 204 -4.93 8.62 -18.60
C LYS A 204 -5.20 7.28 -17.93
N ARG A 205 -4.28 6.77 -17.10
CA ARG A 205 -4.40 5.44 -16.50
C ARG A 205 -5.36 5.45 -15.32
N THR A 206 -5.22 6.42 -14.43
CA THR A 206 -6.12 6.61 -13.28
C THR A 206 -7.52 7.01 -13.74
N ARG A 207 -7.66 7.87 -14.76
CA ARG A 207 -8.95 8.15 -15.41
C ARG A 207 -9.65 6.88 -15.90
N ARG A 208 -8.94 6.01 -16.63
CA ARG A 208 -9.48 4.71 -17.08
C ARG A 208 -9.79 3.75 -15.95
N ALA A 209 -9.13 3.89 -14.80
CA ALA A 209 -9.42 3.07 -13.63
C ALA A 209 -10.74 3.50 -12.99
N VAL A 210 -11.00 4.80 -12.87
CA VAL A 210 -12.29 5.35 -12.43
C VAL A 210 -13.42 4.97 -13.42
N GLU A 211 -13.20 5.15 -14.73
CA GLU A 211 -14.18 4.77 -15.77
C GLU A 211 -14.57 3.27 -15.70
N ARG A 212 -13.63 2.40 -15.29
CA ARG A 212 -13.85 0.95 -15.13
C ARG A 212 -14.32 0.53 -13.74
N LYS A 213 -14.43 1.47 -12.80
CA LYS A 213 -14.69 1.21 -11.37
C LYS A 213 -13.64 0.32 -10.69
N ASP A 214 -12.40 0.36 -11.20
CA ASP A 214 -11.23 -0.21 -10.52
C ASP A 214 -10.76 0.71 -9.37
N ILE A 215 -11.07 2.01 -9.45
CA ILE A 215 -10.94 2.98 -8.36
C ILE A 215 -12.32 3.57 -8.10
N GLU A 216 -12.77 3.53 -6.85
CA GLU A 216 -13.98 4.22 -6.37
C GLU A 216 -13.63 5.01 -5.11
N ILE A 217 -14.12 6.25 -5.00
CA ILE A 217 -14.01 7.05 -3.77
C ILE A 217 -15.43 7.38 -3.31
N HIS A 218 -15.72 7.17 -2.03
CA HIS A 218 -17.04 7.45 -1.46
C HIS A 218 -16.95 8.43 -0.30
N VAL A 219 -17.98 9.27 -0.19
CA VAL A 219 -18.22 10.08 1.00
C VAL A 219 -18.67 9.16 2.13
N GLY A 220 -17.96 9.14 3.25
CA GLY A 220 -18.36 8.31 4.38
C GLY A 220 -17.46 8.39 5.61
N ASP A 221 -17.93 7.81 6.70
CA ASP A 221 -17.14 7.65 7.91
C ASP A 221 -16.18 6.47 7.76
N GLY A 222 -14.89 6.79 7.56
CA GLY A 222 -13.84 5.81 7.41
C GLY A 222 -13.66 4.85 8.60
N ARG A 223 -14.14 5.21 9.81
CA ARG A 223 -14.11 4.30 10.98
C ARG A 223 -15.04 3.08 10.80
N LEU A 224 -16.03 3.19 9.91
CA LEU A 224 -16.97 2.13 9.57
C LEU A 224 -16.51 1.27 8.40
N GLY A 225 -15.44 1.68 7.70
CA GLY A 225 -14.98 1.01 6.48
C GLY A 225 -16.01 1.10 5.34
N TYR A 226 -15.96 0.12 4.43
CA TYR A 226 -16.90 0.00 3.32
C TYR A 226 -17.23 -1.48 3.04
N PRO A 227 -18.23 -2.06 3.73
CA PRO A 227 -18.46 -3.50 3.69
C PRO A 227 -18.91 -4.04 2.31
N LEU A 228 -19.43 -3.19 1.43
CA LEU A 228 -19.97 -3.60 0.12
C LEU A 228 -18.93 -4.19 -0.84
N GLU A 229 -17.65 -3.82 -0.68
CA GLU A 229 -16.56 -4.30 -1.54
C GLU A 229 -15.53 -5.15 -0.80
N GLY A 230 -15.73 -5.35 0.50
CA GLY A 230 -14.92 -6.25 1.31
C GLY A 230 -15.11 -7.73 0.94
N PRO A 231 -14.34 -8.63 1.56
CA PRO A 231 -13.19 -8.33 2.42
C PRO A 231 -12.00 -7.77 1.62
N TYR A 232 -11.10 -7.07 2.31
CA TYR A 232 -9.94 -6.38 1.71
C TYR A 232 -8.63 -7.10 2.03
N ASP A 233 -7.81 -7.39 1.01
CA ASP A 233 -6.46 -7.94 1.20
C ASP A 233 -5.56 -6.96 1.98
N ALA A 234 -5.75 -5.65 1.75
CA ALA A 234 -5.03 -4.59 2.43
C ALA A 234 -5.94 -3.43 2.83
N ILE A 235 -5.69 -2.85 4.00
CA ILE A 235 -6.34 -1.62 4.46
C ILE A 235 -5.25 -0.59 4.81
N HIS A 236 -5.33 0.60 4.23
CA HIS A 236 -4.54 1.75 4.65
C HIS A 236 -5.42 2.73 5.41
N VAL A 237 -4.90 3.30 6.49
CA VAL A 237 -5.55 4.40 7.22
C VAL A 237 -4.62 5.60 7.24
N GLY A 238 -4.98 6.63 6.46
CA GLY A 238 -4.24 7.88 6.29
C GLY A 238 -4.50 8.93 7.35
N ALA A 239 -5.09 8.55 8.48
CA ALA A 239 -5.45 9.45 9.58
C ALA A 239 -5.25 8.77 10.95
N GLY A 240 -4.86 9.56 11.95
CA GLY A 240 -4.56 9.09 13.31
C GLY A 240 -5.81 8.67 14.08
N ALA A 241 -5.98 7.37 14.33
CA ALA A 241 -7.11 6.84 15.07
C ALA A 241 -6.87 6.82 16.58
N SER A 242 -7.90 7.14 17.38
CA SER A 242 -7.82 7.05 18.85
C SER A 242 -7.73 5.60 19.35
N ARG A 243 -8.30 4.66 18.59
CA ARG A 243 -8.23 3.22 18.77
C ARG A 243 -8.37 2.53 17.41
N ILE A 244 -7.97 1.27 17.33
CA ILE A 244 -8.16 0.47 16.11
C ILE A 244 -9.67 0.24 15.90
N PRO A 245 -10.28 0.68 14.78
CA PRO A 245 -11.70 0.48 14.55
C PRO A 245 -12.03 -0.99 14.29
N LYS A 246 -12.96 -1.55 15.07
CA LYS A 246 -13.42 -2.95 14.91
C LYS A 246 -13.99 -3.24 13.50
N PRO A 247 -14.78 -2.36 12.86
CA PRO A 247 -15.29 -2.61 11.51
C PRO A 247 -14.18 -2.84 10.48
N LEU A 248 -13.04 -2.16 10.62
CA LEU A 248 -11.89 -2.35 9.71
C LEU A 248 -11.22 -3.72 9.92
N ILE A 249 -11.14 -4.21 11.17
CA ILE A 249 -10.67 -5.58 11.45
C ILE A 249 -11.64 -6.60 10.85
N GLU A 250 -12.94 -6.39 10.98
CA GLU A 250 -13.97 -7.29 10.45
C GLU A 250 -13.93 -7.37 8.91
N GLN A 251 -13.64 -6.26 8.24
CA GLN A 251 -13.54 -6.19 6.78
C GLN A 251 -12.17 -6.60 6.21
N LEU A 252 -11.16 -6.85 7.06
CA LEU A 252 -9.85 -7.34 6.62
C LEU A 252 -9.95 -8.81 6.20
N ALA A 253 -9.39 -9.17 5.05
CA ALA A 253 -9.37 -10.54 4.55
C ALA A 253 -8.49 -11.46 5.41
N SER A 254 -8.71 -12.77 5.25
CA SER A 254 -7.93 -13.84 5.87
C SER A 254 -7.20 -14.59 4.76
N PRO A 255 -5.93 -14.24 4.46
CA PRO A 255 -5.06 -13.35 5.21
C PRO A 255 -5.09 -11.91 4.67
N GLY A 256 -4.77 -10.94 5.53
CA GLY A 256 -4.78 -9.53 5.17
C GLY A 256 -4.00 -8.67 6.16
N ARG A 257 -3.60 -7.46 5.72
CA ARG A 257 -2.90 -6.48 6.56
C ARG A 257 -3.56 -5.11 6.54
N MET A 258 -3.67 -4.52 7.72
CA MET A 258 -3.99 -3.11 7.88
C MET A 258 -2.78 -2.32 8.38
N PHE A 259 -2.50 -1.18 7.74
CA PHE A 259 -1.57 -0.16 8.18
C PHE A 259 -2.36 0.98 8.82
N ILE A 260 -2.13 1.26 10.11
CA ILE A 260 -2.90 2.29 10.84
C ILE A 260 -2.06 3.02 11.89
N PRO A 261 -2.02 4.37 11.88
CA PRO A 261 -1.52 5.17 12.99
C PRO A 261 -2.56 5.24 14.12
N VAL A 262 -2.17 4.83 15.33
CA VAL A 262 -3.04 4.80 16.50
C VAL A 262 -2.36 5.46 17.68
N GLY A 263 -3.08 6.30 18.41
CA GLY A 263 -2.57 6.94 19.61
C GLY A 263 -3.48 8.06 20.11
N THR A 264 -2.98 8.84 21.06
CA THR A 264 -3.67 10.03 21.58
C THR A 264 -2.79 11.25 21.41
N LEU A 265 -3.39 12.45 21.41
CA LEU A 265 -2.65 13.72 21.34
C LEU A 265 -1.57 13.88 22.43
N ARG A 266 -1.66 13.12 23.54
CA ARG A 266 -0.66 13.12 24.62
C ARG A 266 0.53 12.19 24.39
N ASN A 267 0.39 11.13 23.59
CA ASN A 267 1.38 10.04 23.51
C ASN A 267 2.04 9.88 22.12
N ASN A 268 1.91 10.87 21.24
CA ASN A 268 2.19 10.74 19.80
C ASN A 268 1.40 9.58 19.16
N LEU A 269 1.41 9.49 17.82
CA LEU A 269 0.82 8.35 17.14
C LEU A 269 1.89 7.28 16.92
N THR A 270 1.46 6.02 16.98
CA THR A 270 2.27 4.86 16.63
C THR A 270 1.60 4.13 15.49
N ILE A 271 2.36 3.87 14.44
CA ILE A 271 1.92 3.08 13.30
C ILE A 271 2.01 1.60 13.67
N TYR A 272 0.90 0.89 13.46
CA TYR A 272 0.80 -0.54 13.65
C TYR A 272 0.48 -1.26 12.35
N HIS A 273 1.02 -2.47 12.21
CA HIS A 273 0.39 -3.51 11.41
C HIS A 273 -0.66 -4.23 12.25
N ILE A 274 -1.86 -4.37 11.68
CA ILE A 274 -2.85 -5.33 12.15
C ILE A 274 -2.96 -6.41 11.09
N ASP A 275 -2.45 -7.60 11.41
CA ASP A 275 -2.41 -8.74 10.50
C ASP A 275 -3.49 -9.74 10.90
N LYS A 276 -4.28 -10.20 9.93
CA LYS A 276 -5.19 -11.33 10.09
C LYS A 276 -4.61 -12.53 9.34
N ASP A 277 -4.45 -13.65 10.03
CA ASP A 277 -3.93 -14.88 9.44
C ASP A 277 -5.04 -15.73 8.78
N MET A 278 -4.65 -16.88 8.21
CA MET A 278 -5.56 -17.82 7.56
C MET A 278 -6.58 -18.48 8.52
N GLN A 279 -6.41 -18.33 9.84
CA GLN A 279 -7.29 -18.83 10.88
C GLN A 279 -8.07 -17.69 11.56
N ASP A 280 -8.19 -16.53 10.90
CA ASP A 280 -8.84 -15.32 11.42
C ASP A 280 -8.21 -14.75 12.69
N ARG A 281 -7.01 -15.19 13.08
CA ARG A 281 -6.33 -14.66 14.27
C ARG A 281 -5.71 -13.32 13.94
N VAL A 282 -5.98 -12.34 14.80
CA VAL A 282 -5.52 -10.97 14.64
C VAL A 282 -4.28 -10.73 15.50
N THR A 283 -3.21 -10.22 14.89
CA THR A 283 -1.99 -9.81 15.57
C THR A 283 -1.73 -8.32 15.35
N LYS A 284 -1.09 -7.69 16.34
CA LYS A 284 -0.75 -6.26 16.31
C LYS A 284 0.75 -6.10 16.47
N THR A 285 1.41 -5.51 15.48
CA THR A 285 2.86 -5.27 15.49
C THR A 285 3.16 -3.79 15.36
N CYS A 286 3.97 -3.24 16.26
CA CYS A 286 4.46 -1.86 16.17
C CYS A 286 5.48 -1.74 15.04
N ILE A 287 5.32 -0.76 14.15
CA ILE A 287 6.28 -0.52 13.05
C ILE A 287 7.02 0.82 13.17
N MET A 288 6.39 1.86 13.73
CA MET A 288 7.02 3.16 13.95
C MET A 288 6.26 3.96 15.02
N ALA A 289 6.96 4.46 16.03
CA ALA A 289 6.41 5.39 17.03
C ALA A 289 6.76 6.84 16.69
N GLY A 290 6.04 7.80 17.28
CA GLY A 290 6.39 9.23 17.16
C GLY A 290 5.94 9.90 15.86
N VAL A 291 4.89 9.40 15.22
CA VAL A 291 4.39 9.96 13.95
C VAL A 291 3.30 11.00 14.17
N HIS A 292 3.07 11.84 13.15
CA HIS A 292 2.03 12.85 13.13
C HIS A 292 1.12 12.65 11.92
N TYR A 293 -0.19 12.57 12.17
CA TYR A 293 -1.23 12.43 11.17
C TYR A 293 -2.43 13.31 11.54
N VAL A 294 -3.21 13.72 10.54
CA VAL A 294 -4.51 14.37 10.77
C VAL A 294 -5.40 13.40 11.57
N PRO A 295 -6.15 13.85 12.60
CA PRO A 295 -7.00 12.96 13.38
C PRO A 295 -8.12 12.31 12.56
N LEU A 296 -8.27 10.99 12.68
CA LEU A 296 -9.43 10.25 12.16
C LEU A 296 -10.64 10.59 13.05
N SER A 297 -11.42 11.57 12.63
CA SER A 297 -12.42 12.25 13.46
C SER A 297 -13.70 12.58 12.68
N ASP A 298 -14.69 13.11 13.37
CA ASP A 298 -15.89 13.66 12.72
C ASP A 298 -15.52 14.92 11.94
N ARG A 299 -16.18 15.16 10.81
CA ARG A 299 -15.95 16.35 9.97
C ARG A 299 -16.04 17.66 10.77
N SER A 300 -16.98 17.75 11.71
CA SER A 300 -17.16 18.94 12.57
C SER A 300 -15.98 19.19 13.52
N ASN A 301 -15.19 18.16 13.80
CA ASN A 301 -14.07 18.20 14.72
C ASN A 301 -12.72 18.30 14.00
N GLN A 302 -12.72 18.27 12.66
CA GLN A 302 -11.51 18.39 11.87
C GLN A 302 -10.99 19.84 11.95
N GLN A 303 -9.80 19.97 12.51
CA GLN A 303 -9.10 21.24 12.65
C GLN A 303 -7.95 21.32 11.63
N PRO A 304 -7.51 22.52 11.24
CA PRO A 304 -6.33 22.69 10.42
C PRO A 304 -5.14 21.91 11.00
N PHE A 305 -4.60 20.98 10.20
CA PHE A 305 -3.42 20.24 10.60
C PHE A 305 -2.23 21.21 10.76
N TRP A 306 -1.60 21.17 11.92
CA TRP A 306 -0.38 21.92 12.15
C TRP A 306 0.76 21.32 11.32
N ILE A 307 1.21 22.04 10.30
CA ILE A 307 2.36 21.67 9.50
C ILE A 307 3.61 22.21 10.21
N PRO A 308 4.58 21.34 10.58
CA PRO A 308 5.84 21.82 11.14
C PRO A 308 6.54 22.77 10.17
N THR A 309 7.46 23.60 10.63
CA THR A 309 8.30 24.36 9.69
C THR A 309 9.45 23.47 9.22
N PRO A 310 10.04 23.68 8.03
CA PRO A 310 11.19 22.90 7.55
C PRO A 310 12.43 22.92 8.47
N ARG A 311 12.45 23.80 9.48
CA ARG A 311 13.50 23.90 10.51
C ARG A 311 13.17 23.14 11.80
N ASP A 312 12.04 22.45 11.88
CA ASP A 312 11.69 21.68 13.06
C ASP A 312 12.61 20.44 13.19
N LEU A 313 13.51 20.50 14.18
CA LEU A 313 14.50 19.45 14.45
C LEU A 313 13.84 18.09 14.75
N ARG A 314 12.63 18.06 15.30
CA ARG A 314 11.89 16.81 15.56
C ARG A 314 11.42 16.16 14.26
N PHE A 315 10.92 16.96 13.33
CA PHE A 315 10.55 16.47 12.00
C PHE A 315 11.77 15.98 11.20
N ILE A 316 12.90 16.68 11.34
CA ILE A 316 14.17 16.27 10.73
C ILE A 316 14.69 14.95 11.33
N SER A 317 14.60 14.76 12.65
CA SER A 317 14.98 13.50 13.34
C SER A 317 14.13 12.33 12.86
N TRP A 318 12.82 12.55 12.75
CA TRP A 318 11.86 11.61 12.18
C TRP A 318 12.18 11.22 10.73
N LEU A 319 12.44 12.20 9.84
CA LEU A 319 12.84 11.94 8.45
C LEU A 319 14.13 11.12 8.33
N ARG A 320 15.05 11.24 9.29
CA ARG A 320 16.33 10.52 9.30
C ARG A 320 16.21 9.11 9.89
N GLY A 321 15.07 8.77 10.49
CA GLY A 321 14.91 7.57 11.30
C GLY A 321 15.86 7.56 12.50
N GLU A 322 16.22 8.73 13.01
CA GLU A 322 17.09 8.91 14.17
C GLU A 322 16.31 8.70 15.48
N ASP A 323 14.99 8.89 15.45
CA ASP A 323 14.07 8.52 16.53
C ASP A 323 13.68 7.04 16.40
N ASN A 324 14.63 6.14 16.72
CA ASN A 324 14.33 4.75 17.02
C ASN A 324 14.54 4.53 18.53
N ALA A 325 13.48 4.07 19.21
CA ALA A 325 13.44 3.50 20.57
C ALA A 325 13.27 4.47 21.75
N ILE A 326 12.04 4.49 22.31
CA ILE A 326 11.76 3.78 23.58
C ILE A 326 10.66 2.77 23.31
#